data_AF-A0A8T6YK06-F1
#
_entry.id   AF-A0A8T6YK06-F1
#
_cell.length_a   1.000
_cell.length_b   1.000
_cell.length_c   1.000
_cell.angle_alpha   90.00
_cell.angle_beta   90.00
_cell.angle_gamma   90.00
#
_symmetry.space_group_name_H-M   'P 1'
#
loop_
_entity.id
_entity.type
_entity.pdbx_description
1 polymer ?
#
loop_
_entity_poly.entity_id
_entity_poly.type
_entity_poly.pdbx_seq_one_letter_code
_entity_poly.pdbx_strand_id
1 'polypeptide(L)'
;MNLPRSVMVKTLVTTKNTKDTFEFFTNVKNWESGGSLKNVQKTSNDFWLCDSPFGKAKIKLRSDEEFGILDHDFFVDIIKWTVFAGLLLTKVALLYLGCLFDLNL
;
A
#
# COMPACT_ATOMS: atom_id res chain seq x y z
N MET A 1 10.77 -27.96 -7.49
CA MET A 1 11.80 -27.15 -6.79
C MET A 1 11.19 -25.80 -6.46
N ASN A 2 11.06 -25.47 -5.18
CA ASN A 2 10.68 -24.11 -4.76
C ASN A 2 11.93 -23.24 -4.83
N LEU A 3 12.08 -22.49 -5.92
CA LEU A 3 13.11 -21.45 -6.00
C LEU A 3 12.78 -20.38 -4.93
N PRO A 4 13.77 -19.95 -4.13
CA PRO A 4 13.55 -18.88 -3.16
C PRO A 4 13.10 -17.61 -3.87
N ARG A 5 12.02 -17.00 -3.39
CA ARG A 5 11.55 -15.70 -3.85
C ARG A 5 12.17 -14.62 -2.98
N SER A 6 12.77 -13.61 -3.60
CA SER A 6 13.18 -12.42 -2.87
C SER A 6 11.92 -11.69 -2.40
N VAL A 7 11.83 -11.43 -1.10
CA VAL A 7 10.73 -10.68 -0.46
C VAL A 7 11.36 -9.55 0.34
N MET A 8 10.77 -8.36 0.23
CA MET A 8 11.14 -7.23 1.05
C MET A 8 10.05 -6.98 2.10
N VAL A 9 10.48 -6.66 3.32
CA VAL A 9 9.58 -6.32 4.43
C VAL A 9 10.03 -4.97 4.96
N LYS A 10 9.10 -4.01 5.05
CA LYS A 10 9.34 -2.71 5.66
C LYS A 10 8.43 -2.56 6.88
N THR A 11 8.98 -2.06 7.97
CA THR A 11 8.22 -1.79 9.20
C THR A 11 8.31 -0.32 9.52
N LEU A 12 7.17 0.31 9.76
CA LEU A 12 7.04 1.68 10.24
C LEU A 12 6.48 1.66 11.66
N VAL A 13 7.02 2.52 12.52
CA VAL A 13 6.52 2.69 13.89
C VAL A 13 5.91 4.07 14.02
N THR A 14 4.78 4.17 14.70
CA THR A 14 4.09 5.43 14.97
C THR A 14 3.70 5.50 16.45
N THR A 15 3.61 6.72 16.97
CA THR A 15 3.09 7.00 18.31
C THR A 15 1.57 7.13 18.34
N LYS A 16 0.92 7.06 17.17
CA LYS A 16 -0.55 7.09 17.04
C LYS A 16 -1.15 5.74 17.44
N ASN A 17 -2.39 5.78 17.93
CA ASN A 17 -3.12 4.56 18.25
C ASN A 17 -3.48 3.77 16.97
N THR A 18 -3.80 2.50 17.12
CA THR A 18 -4.08 1.59 15.99
C THR A 18 -5.27 2.06 15.14
N LYS A 19 -6.33 2.57 15.78
CA LYS A 19 -7.56 2.99 15.08
C LYS A 19 -7.29 4.20 14.18
N ASP A 20 -6.71 5.27 14.73
CA ASP A 20 -6.37 6.47 13.94
C ASP A 20 -5.41 6.12 12.80
N THR A 21 -4.47 5.19 13.06
CA THR A 21 -3.53 4.71 12.05
C THR A 21 -4.25 3.94 10.95
N PHE A 22 -5.20 3.07 11.31
CA PHE A 22 -5.99 2.31 10.35
C PHE A 22 -6.88 3.22 9.49
N GLU A 23 -7.60 4.15 10.12
CA GLU A 23 -8.43 5.16 9.43
C GLU A 23 -7.58 6.01 8.48
N PHE A 24 -6.36 6.40 8.90
CA PHE A 24 -5.44 7.12 8.03
C PHE A 24 -5.06 6.31 6.78
N PHE A 25 -4.72 5.02 6.92
CA PHE A 25 -4.31 4.20 5.78
C PHE A 25 -5.47 3.67 4.92
N THR A 26 -6.68 3.55 5.46
CA THR A 26 -7.85 3.15 4.64
C THR A 26 -8.29 4.26 3.70
N ASN A 27 -8.00 5.52 4.01
CA ASN A 27 -8.10 6.61 3.07
C ASN A 27 -6.86 6.67 2.15
N VAL A 28 -6.92 6.00 1.00
CA VAL A 28 -5.81 5.91 0.03
C VAL A 28 -5.32 7.29 -0.44
N LYS A 29 -6.14 8.35 -0.37
CA LYS A 29 -5.68 9.72 -0.64
C LYS A 29 -4.49 10.12 0.23
N ASN A 30 -4.49 9.69 1.50
CA ASN A 30 -3.42 9.99 2.44
C ASN A 30 -2.07 9.39 2.02
N TRP A 31 -2.05 8.41 1.12
CA TRP A 31 -0.82 7.75 0.68
C TRP A 31 0.07 8.69 -0.16
N GLU A 32 -0.49 9.79 -0.69
CA GLU A 32 0.30 10.87 -1.30
C GLU A 32 1.33 11.50 -0.33
N SER A 33 1.05 11.45 0.98
CA SER A 33 1.97 11.94 2.02
C SER A 33 3.29 11.15 2.05
N GLY A 34 3.30 9.91 1.56
CA GLY A 34 4.51 9.11 1.37
C GLY A 34 5.39 9.62 0.21
N GLY A 35 4.89 10.54 -0.62
CA GLY A 35 5.67 11.22 -1.64
C GLY A 35 5.63 10.55 -3.02
N SER A 36 5.55 9.23 -3.10
CA SER A 36 5.68 8.50 -4.37
C SER A 36 4.41 8.45 -5.21
N LEU A 37 3.24 8.57 -4.60
CA LEU A 37 1.97 8.72 -5.31
C LEU A 37 1.59 10.19 -5.43
N LYS A 38 1.03 10.57 -6.57
CA LYS A 38 0.45 11.89 -6.83
C LYS A 38 -0.94 11.75 -7.46
N ASN A 39 -1.73 12.82 -7.38
CA ASN A 39 -3.07 12.90 -7.98
C ASN A 39 -3.97 11.70 -7.65
N VAL A 40 -3.88 11.18 -6.43
CA VAL A 40 -4.71 10.08 -5.95
C VAL A 40 -6.16 10.54 -5.91
N GLN A 41 -7.04 9.81 -6.59
CA GLN A 41 -8.47 10.12 -6.73
C GLN A 41 -9.29 8.84 -6.63
N LYS A 42 -10.36 8.88 -5.83
CA LYS A 42 -11.30 7.76 -5.72
C LYS A 42 -12.18 7.71 -6.97
N THR A 43 -12.39 6.51 -7.50
CA THR A 43 -13.32 6.25 -8.60
C THR A 43 -14.64 5.69 -8.05
N SER A 44 -15.68 5.64 -8.90
CA SER A 44 -16.99 5.07 -8.55
C SER A 44 -16.98 3.57 -8.26
N ASN A 45 -15.92 2.84 -8.67
CA ASN A 45 -15.89 1.38 -8.69
C ASN A 45 -14.98 0.78 -7.60
N ASP A 46 -14.84 1.44 -6.45
CA ASP A 46 -13.94 1.05 -5.34
C ASP A 46 -12.44 0.97 -5.70
N PHE A 47 -12.07 1.59 -6.82
CA PHE A 47 -10.67 1.79 -7.17
C PHE A 47 -10.24 3.23 -6.92
N TRP A 48 -8.93 3.42 -6.80
CA TRP A 48 -8.28 4.72 -6.79
C TRP A 48 -7.38 4.84 -8.01
N LEU A 49 -7.35 5.99 -8.66
CA LEU A 49 -6.40 6.32 -9.73
C LEU A 49 -5.32 7.24 -9.18
N CYS A 50 -4.10 7.09 -9.64
CA CYS A 50 -2.99 7.94 -9.23
C CYS A 50 -1.86 7.96 -10.27
N ASP A 51 -0.98 8.93 -10.14
CA ASP A 51 0.34 8.95 -10.77
C ASP A 51 1.34 8.24 -9.86
N SER A 52 2.09 7.29 -10.42
CA SER A 52 3.14 6.56 -9.73
C SER A 52 4.47 6.68 -10.49
N PRO A 53 5.61 6.27 -9.90
CA PRO A 53 6.89 6.23 -10.61
C PRO A 53 6.88 5.34 -11.86
N PHE A 54 5.92 4.40 -11.94
CA PHE A 54 5.76 3.45 -13.05
C PHE A 54 4.69 3.89 -14.06
N GLY A 55 4.12 5.09 -13.91
CA GLY A 55 3.05 5.62 -14.76
C GLY A 55 1.70 5.71 -14.05
N LYS A 56 0.63 5.86 -14.84
CA LYS A 56 -0.75 5.94 -14.32
C LYS A 56 -1.13 4.59 -13.72
N ALA A 57 -1.42 4.61 -12.43
CA ALA A 57 -1.73 3.42 -11.66
C ALA A 57 -3.16 3.42 -11.16
N LYS A 58 -3.68 2.21 -10.96
CA LYS A 58 -4.95 1.95 -10.29
C LYS A 58 -4.69 1.14 -9.03
N ILE A 59 -5.37 1.47 -7.94
CA ILE A 59 -5.24 0.79 -6.64
C ILE A 59 -6.60 0.27 -6.22
N LYS A 60 -6.64 -0.98 -5.75
CA LYS A 60 -7.79 -1.54 -5.04
C LYS A 60 -7.39 -1.92 -3.63
N LEU A 61 -7.89 -1.18 -2.65
CA LEU A 61 -7.69 -1.50 -1.24
C LEU A 61 -8.60 -2.67 -0.83
N ARG A 62 -8.05 -3.61 -0.06
CA ARG A 62 -8.73 -4.78 0.51
C ARG A 62 -8.49 -4.77 2.01
N SER A 63 -9.04 -3.77 2.69
CA SER A 63 -8.84 -3.57 4.12
C SER A 63 -9.82 -4.35 4.97
N ASP A 64 -9.37 -4.80 6.13
CA ASP A 64 -10.17 -5.42 7.18
C ASP A 64 -9.73 -4.90 8.54
N GLU A 65 -10.60 -4.18 9.24
CA GLU A 65 -10.27 -3.52 10.51
C GLU A 65 -10.08 -4.53 11.65
N GLU A 66 -10.87 -5.60 11.67
CA GLU A 66 -10.82 -6.62 12.73
C GLU A 66 -9.44 -7.28 12.77
N PHE A 67 -8.87 -7.56 11.60
CA PHE A 67 -7.55 -8.17 11.46
C PHE A 67 -6.43 -7.15 11.17
N GLY A 68 -6.74 -5.86 11.15
CA GLY A 68 -5.79 -4.79 10.83
C GLY A 68 -5.17 -4.89 9.43
N ILE A 69 -5.85 -5.50 8.47
CA ILE A 69 -5.38 -5.73 7.10
C ILE A 69 -5.56 -4.45 6.28
N LEU A 70 -4.52 -4.09 5.51
CA LEU A 70 -4.44 -2.95 4.59
C LEU A 70 -3.90 -3.39 3.21
N ASP A 71 -4.02 -4.67 2.91
CA ASP A 71 -3.65 -5.26 1.63
C ASP A 71 -4.22 -4.47 0.46
N HIS A 72 -3.49 -4.41 -0.64
CA HIS A 72 -3.97 -3.77 -1.84
C HIS A 72 -3.41 -4.40 -3.11
N ASP A 73 -4.22 -4.33 -4.16
CA ASP A 73 -3.76 -4.64 -5.51
C ASP A 73 -3.36 -3.35 -6.20
N PHE A 74 -2.18 -3.36 -6.80
CA PHE A 74 -1.65 -2.27 -7.61
C PHE A 74 -1.61 -2.72 -9.07
N PHE A 75 -2.15 -1.88 -9.96
CA PHE A 75 -2.25 -2.15 -11.38
C PHE A 75 -1.59 -1.00 -12.15
N VAL A 76 -0.62 -1.33 -13.01
CA VAL A 76 0.01 -0.41 -13.95
C VAL A 76 0.16 -1.14 -15.27
N ASP A 77 -0.29 -0.50 -16.34
CA ASP A 77 -0.37 -1.08 -17.69
C ASP A 77 -1.04 -2.47 -17.68
N ILE A 78 -0.28 -3.51 -18.01
CA ILE A 78 -0.75 -4.92 -18.04
C ILE A 78 -0.33 -5.71 -16.80
N ILE A 79 0.38 -5.08 -15.85
CA ILE A 79 0.96 -5.73 -14.69
C ILE A 79 0.06 -5.50 -13.48
N LYS A 80 -0.17 -6.57 -12.72
CA LYS A 80 -0.80 -6.55 -11.41
C LYS A 80 0.13 -7.19 -10.40
N TRP A 81 0.28 -6.57 -9.23
CA TRP A 81 0.78 -7.27 -8.05
C TRP A 81 -0.05 -6.91 -6.81
N THR A 82 -0.01 -7.83 -5.86
CA THR A 82 -0.65 -7.69 -4.56
C THR A 82 0.41 -7.33 -3.54
N VAL A 83 0.15 -6.26 -2.79
CA VAL A 83 0.96 -5.83 -1.65
C VAL A 83 0.23 -6.26 -0.39
N PHE A 84 0.94 -6.96 0.47
CA PHE A 84 0.42 -7.35 1.77
C PHE A 84 0.76 -6.24 2.77
N ALA A 85 -0.20 -5.79 3.56
CA ALA A 85 0.04 -4.74 4.53
C ALA A 85 -0.89 -4.92 5.70
N GLY A 86 -0.39 -4.63 6.90
CA GLY A 86 -1.23 -4.67 8.08
C GLY A 86 -0.66 -3.95 9.29
N LEU A 87 -1.54 -3.73 10.25
CA LEU A 87 -1.20 -3.20 11.56
C LEU A 87 -1.02 -4.37 12.52
N LEU A 88 0.16 -4.43 13.11
CA LEU A 88 0.41 -5.21 14.31
C LEU A 88 0.24 -4.26 15.50
N LEU A 89 -0.19 -4.77 16.66
CA LEU A 89 -0.27 -3.96 17.89
C LEU A 89 1.03 -3.17 18.07
N THR A 90 0.97 -1.83 17.96
CA THR A 90 2.06 -0.83 18.00
C THR A 90 3.01 -0.69 16.78
N LYS A 91 2.85 -1.47 15.70
CA LYS A 91 3.73 -1.39 14.50
C LYS A 91 2.93 -1.53 13.21
N VAL A 92 3.23 -0.71 12.21
CA VAL A 92 2.74 -0.91 10.84
C VAL A 92 3.74 -1.80 10.10
N ALA A 93 3.32 -3.00 9.73
CA ALA A 93 4.12 -3.88 8.87
C ALA A 93 3.59 -3.76 7.44
N LEU A 94 4.35 -3.11 6.56
CA LEU A 94 4.11 -3.08 5.14
C LEU A 94 4.96 -4.21 4.52
N LEU A 95 4.32 -5.33 4.20
CA LEU A 95 4.93 -6.44 3.45
C LEU A 95 4.97 -6.03 1.97
N TYR A 96 6.01 -5.27 1.67
CA TYR A 96 6.19 -4.56 0.42
C TYR A 96 7.01 -5.40 -0.57
N LEU A 97 6.41 -5.92 -1.64
CA LEU A 97 7.18 -6.29 -2.82
C LEU A 97 7.22 -5.10 -3.81
N GLY A 98 8.16 -4.18 -3.55
CA GLY A 98 9.05 -3.63 -4.59
C GLY A 98 8.66 -2.41 -5.44
N CYS A 99 7.55 -1.67 -5.25
CA CYS A 99 7.15 -0.69 -6.29
C CYS A 99 6.85 0.78 -5.94
N LEU A 100 7.14 1.33 -4.76
CA LEU A 100 6.86 2.75 -4.50
C LEU A 100 7.87 3.48 -3.63
N PHE A 101 8.76 2.81 -2.91
CA PHE A 101 9.72 3.53 -2.04
C PHE A 101 11.19 3.31 -2.38
N ASP A 102 11.50 2.51 -3.40
CA ASP A 102 12.87 2.34 -3.87
C ASP A 102 13.07 3.21 -5.12
N LEU A 103 13.29 4.49 -4.86
CA LEU A 103 14.12 5.35 -5.70
C LEU A 103 15.49 4.66 -5.86
N ASN A 104 15.93 4.46 -7.10
CA ASN A 104 17.30 4.12 -7.49
C ASN A 104 17.90 2.84 -6.86
N LEU A 105 17.71 1.71 -7.53
CA LEU A 105 18.73 0.66 -7.66
C LEU A 105 18.82 0.23 -9.13
#